data_AF-V4NL72-F1
#
_entry.id   AF-V4NL72-F1
#
_cell.length_a   1.000
_cell.length_b   1.000
_cell.length_c   1.000
_cell.angle_alpha   90.00
_cell.angle_beta   90.00
_cell.angle_gamma   90.00
#
_symmetry.space_group_name_H-M   'P 1'
#
loop_
_entity.id
_entity.type
_entity.pdbx_description
1 polymer ?
#
loop_
_entity_poly.entity_id
_entity_poly.type
_entity_poly.pdbx_seq_one_letter_code
_entity_poly.pdbx_strand_id
1 'polypeptide(L)'
;MLVSGNWWLVSPNEDPDTYCAVQNLANTLAYAGEAYKLKQIRAIAPSFYAAGILIDCEVVRSDGGVGVIDLLAIGGRLIHLTGEAAPLSLTHLRRPPCLDSKTQAREYLTFFCRALQGDEGTFFVTTDHGDLPGLIKRRGGAASGIDNLDFTLDLSREEVGNTGCDSVPLWTAKALVAYGRKLFRASFILRKSGQVEMDDDGELEGIGTNRQEMYVRGIRVLV
;
A
#
# COMPACT_ATOMS: atom_id res chain seq x y z
N MET A 1 0.91 2.88 7.24
CA MET A 1 -0.42 2.21 7.13
C MET A 1 -0.67 1.93 5.66
N LEU A 2 -1.22 0.78 5.28
CA LEU A 2 -1.48 0.51 3.86
C LEU A 2 -2.64 1.32 3.27
N VAL A 3 -3.68 1.57 4.08
CA VAL A 3 -4.86 2.35 3.69
C VAL A 3 -5.30 3.27 4.83
N SER A 4 -5.96 4.36 4.48
CA SER A 4 -6.62 5.25 5.45
C SER A 4 -8.00 4.71 5.80
N GLY A 5 -8.51 5.04 7.00
CA GLY A 5 -9.86 4.67 7.43
C GLY A 5 -9.95 4.30 8.91
N ASN A 6 -11.08 3.71 9.28
CA ASN A 6 -11.39 3.35 10.66
C ASN A 6 -10.82 1.97 11.00
N TRP A 7 -9.57 1.96 11.43
CA TRP A 7 -8.94 0.76 11.98
C TRP A 7 -9.50 0.44 13.36
N TRP A 8 -9.80 -0.84 13.63
CA TRP A 8 -10.14 -1.32 14.97
C TRP A 8 -8.98 -2.11 15.57
N LEU A 9 -8.88 -2.11 16.89
CA LEU A 9 -7.93 -2.96 17.61
C LEU A 9 -8.46 -4.38 17.64
N VAL A 10 -7.60 -5.35 17.33
CA VAL A 10 -7.93 -6.78 17.46
C VAL A 10 -7.45 -7.21 18.84
N SER A 11 -8.40 -7.50 19.73
CA SER A 11 -8.11 -7.97 21.09
C SER A 11 -8.40 -9.46 21.23
N PRO A 12 -7.67 -10.19 22.10
CA PRO A 12 -7.91 -11.62 22.31
C PRO A 12 -9.28 -11.93 22.92
N ASN A 13 -9.97 -10.94 23.47
CA ASN A 13 -11.27 -11.11 24.11
C ASN A 13 -12.44 -10.84 23.15
N GLU A 14 -12.26 -9.92 22.19
CA GLU A 14 -13.32 -9.52 21.25
C GLU A 14 -13.25 -10.31 19.94
N ASP A 15 -12.04 -10.67 19.49
CA ASP A 15 -11.82 -11.44 18.26
C ASP A 15 -10.68 -12.47 18.49
N PRO A 16 -10.94 -13.53 19.28
CA PRO A 16 -9.93 -14.52 19.64
C PRO A 16 -9.39 -15.29 18.43
N ASP A 17 -10.22 -15.52 17.40
CA ASP A 17 -9.85 -16.31 16.24
C ASP A 17 -8.84 -15.56 15.37
N THR A 18 -9.13 -14.30 15.03
CA THR A 18 -8.18 -13.45 14.29
C THR A 18 -6.91 -13.24 15.11
N TYR A 19 -7.03 -12.98 16.42
CA TYR A 19 -5.88 -12.79 17.30
C TYR A 19 -4.98 -14.04 17.31
N CYS A 20 -5.55 -15.24 17.53
CA CYS A 20 -4.79 -16.48 17.55
C CYS A 20 -4.13 -16.78 16.20
N ALA A 21 -4.85 -16.58 15.08
CA ALA A 21 -4.32 -16.82 13.76
C ALA A 21 -3.13 -15.89 13.45
N VAL A 22 -3.25 -14.60 13.78
CA VAL A 22 -2.18 -13.61 13.61
C VAL A 22 -1.01 -13.91 14.53
N GLN A 23 -1.24 -14.26 15.80
CA GLN A 23 -0.17 -14.61 16.74
C GLN A 23 0.60 -15.85 16.28
N ASN A 24 -0.10 -16.89 15.81
CA ASN A 24 0.53 -18.09 15.26
C ASN A 24 1.37 -17.75 14.02
N LEU A 25 0.83 -16.95 13.11
CA LEU A 25 1.58 -16.51 11.93
C LEU A 25 2.81 -15.70 12.34
N ALA A 26 2.67 -14.69 13.20
CA ALA A 26 3.80 -13.88 13.68
C ALA A 26 4.91 -14.73 14.33
N ASN A 27 4.54 -15.78 15.08
CA ASN A 27 5.48 -16.73 15.66
C ASN A 27 6.20 -17.57 14.59
N THR A 28 5.51 -17.95 13.51
CA THR A 28 6.14 -18.67 12.38
C THR A 28 6.99 -17.77 11.49
N LEU A 29 6.67 -16.48 11.41
CA LEU A 29 7.42 -15.46 10.69
C LEU A 29 8.64 -14.95 11.46
N ALA A 30 9.10 -15.65 12.50
CA ALA A 30 10.42 -15.44 13.10
C ALA A 30 11.51 -15.77 12.06
N TYR A 31 11.64 -14.92 11.05
CA TYR A 31 12.56 -15.06 9.94
C TYR A 31 13.99 -15.00 10.46
N ALA A 32 14.82 -15.93 9.99
CA ALA A 32 16.27 -15.93 10.23
C ALA A 32 16.70 -15.92 11.72
N GLY A 33 15.85 -16.43 12.63
CA GLY A 33 16.16 -16.52 14.05
C GLY A 33 16.00 -15.20 14.83
N GLU A 34 15.42 -14.16 14.21
CA GLU A 34 15.00 -12.96 14.93
C GLU A 34 13.65 -13.21 15.61
N ALA A 35 13.65 -13.17 16.94
CA ALA A 35 12.42 -13.17 17.72
C ALA A 35 11.76 -11.79 17.63
N TYR A 36 10.50 -11.76 17.20
CA TYR A 36 9.67 -10.56 17.20
C TYR A 36 8.69 -10.63 18.36
N LYS A 37 8.52 -9.51 19.06
CA LYS A 37 7.46 -9.37 20.07
C LYS A 37 6.29 -8.61 19.45
N LEU A 38 5.17 -9.29 19.30
CA LEU A 38 3.91 -8.66 18.89
C LEU A 38 3.46 -7.67 19.96
N LYS A 39 3.21 -6.42 19.57
CA LYS A 39 2.82 -5.34 20.47
C LYS A 39 1.34 -4.98 20.30
N GLN A 40 0.89 -4.86 19.06
CA GLN A 40 -0.48 -4.45 18.75
C GLN A 40 -0.93 -5.06 17.43
N ILE A 41 -2.21 -5.40 17.35
CA ILE A 41 -2.85 -5.82 16.12
C ILE A 41 -3.99 -4.85 15.86
N ARG A 42 -4.06 -4.31 14.65
CA ARG A 42 -5.23 -3.56 14.19
C ARG A 42 -5.67 -4.07 12.83
N ALA A 43 -6.96 -3.95 12.55
CA ALA A 43 -7.54 -4.42 11.32
C ALA A 43 -8.47 -3.38 10.69
N ILE A 44 -8.65 -3.49 9.38
CA ILE A 44 -9.61 -2.71 8.59
C ILE A 44 -10.21 -3.58 7.49
N ALA A 45 -11.50 -3.40 7.19
CA ALA A 45 -12.16 -4.00 6.05
C ALA A 45 -12.09 -3.02 4.86
N PRO A 46 -11.14 -3.17 3.91
CA PRO A 46 -11.04 -2.27 2.78
C PRO A 46 -12.27 -2.36 1.86
N SER A 47 -12.69 -1.23 1.28
CA SER A 47 -13.88 -1.21 0.41
C SER A 47 -13.72 -1.98 -0.91
N PHE A 48 -12.47 -2.24 -1.31
CA PHE A 48 -12.10 -2.89 -2.57
C PHE A 48 -11.90 -4.40 -2.47
N TYR A 49 -12.00 -5.03 -1.30
CA TYR A 49 -12.04 -6.50 -1.21
C TYR A 49 -13.30 -6.96 -0.51
N ALA A 50 -14.19 -7.63 -1.24
CA ALA A 50 -15.38 -8.24 -0.66
C ALA A 50 -14.98 -9.28 0.41
N ALA A 51 -15.36 -9.01 1.66
CA ALA A 51 -15.00 -9.81 2.84
C ALA A 51 -13.48 -9.99 3.05
N GLY A 52 -12.67 -9.04 2.56
CA GLY A 52 -11.25 -8.96 2.90
C GLY A 52 -11.02 -8.15 4.17
N ILE A 53 -9.96 -8.47 4.91
CA ILE A 53 -9.48 -7.70 6.06
C ILE A 53 -7.99 -7.46 5.89
N LEU A 54 -7.56 -6.21 5.96
CA LEU A 54 -6.15 -5.85 6.10
C LEU A 54 -5.82 -5.78 7.58
N ILE A 55 -4.68 -6.36 7.96
CA ILE A 55 -4.23 -6.45 9.35
C ILE A 55 -2.81 -5.91 9.43
N ASP A 56 -2.62 -4.89 10.28
CA ASP A 56 -1.30 -4.38 10.66
C ASP A 56 -0.93 -4.99 12.02
N CYS A 57 0.21 -5.66 12.07
CA CYS A 57 0.78 -6.22 13.30
C CYS A 57 2.03 -5.44 13.67
N GLU A 58 1.94 -4.56 14.67
CA GLU A 58 3.11 -3.84 15.18
C GLU A 58 3.99 -4.81 15.97
N VAL A 59 5.25 -4.90 15.58
CA VAL A 59 6.25 -5.80 16.17
C VAL A 59 7.46 -5.03 16.66
N VAL A 60 8.04 -5.49 17.76
CA VAL A 60 9.33 -5.03 18.27
C VAL A 60 10.38 -6.10 17.96
N ARG A 61 11.45 -5.68 17.30
CA ARG A 61 12.60 -6.50 16.92
C ARG A 61 13.57 -6.66 18.10
N SER A 62 14.46 -7.64 18.04
CA SER A 62 15.45 -7.91 19.10
C SER A 62 16.45 -6.76 19.32
N ASP A 63 16.69 -5.93 18.30
CA ASP A 63 17.51 -4.70 18.37
C ASP A 63 16.74 -3.50 18.95
N GLY A 64 15.48 -3.67 19.34
CA GLY A 64 14.59 -2.61 19.81
C GLY A 64 13.89 -1.82 18.70
N GLY A 65 14.20 -2.10 17.43
CA GLY A 65 13.52 -1.49 16.28
C GLY A 65 12.05 -1.86 16.23
N VAL A 66 11.20 -0.96 15.73
CA VAL A 66 9.77 -1.19 15.53
C VAL A 66 9.50 -1.38 14.05
N GLY A 67 8.63 -2.34 13.72
CA GLY A 67 8.16 -2.58 12.36
C GLY A 67 6.71 -3.03 12.33
N VAL A 68 6.17 -3.23 11.13
CA VAL A 68 4.82 -3.70 10.91
C VAL A 68 4.85 -4.92 9.99
N ILE A 69 4.21 -6.01 10.42
CA ILE A 69 3.86 -7.12 9.53
C ILE A 69 2.48 -6.83 8.96
N ASP A 70 2.40 -6.72 7.64
CA ASP A 70 1.15 -6.47 6.92
C ASP A 70 0.56 -7.79 6.43
N LEU A 71 -0.72 -8.03 6.73
CA LEU A 71 -1.43 -9.23 6.31
C LEU A 71 -2.71 -8.87 5.57
N LEU A 72 -3.09 -9.70 4.59
CA LEU A 72 -4.40 -9.70 3.97
C LEU A 72 -5.11 -11.01 4.30
N ALA A 73 -6.19 -10.92 5.08
CA ALA A 73 -7.11 -12.03 5.34
C ALA A 73 -8.21 -12.01 4.27
N ILE A 74 -8.25 -13.02 3.40
CA ILE A 74 -9.27 -13.12 2.35
C ILE A 74 -9.49 -14.57 1.94
N GLY A 75 -10.76 -14.96 1.76
CA GLY A 75 -11.12 -16.31 1.32
C GLY A 75 -10.61 -17.43 2.24
N GLY A 76 -10.59 -17.19 3.56
CA GLY A 76 -10.12 -18.15 4.56
C GLY A 76 -8.59 -18.33 4.61
N ARG A 77 -7.82 -17.40 4.04
CA ARG A 77 -6.36 -17.41 4.04
C ARG A 77 -5.81 -16.12 4.63
N LEU A 78 -4.69 -16.23 5.32
CA LEU A 78 -3.83 -15.10 5.67
C LEU A 78 -2.67 -15.04 4.69
N ILE A 79 -2.52 -13.92 4.01
CA ILE A 79 -1.44 -13.66 3.06
C ILE A 79 -0.51 -12.63 3.69
N HIS A 80 0.77 -12.97 3.84
CA HIS A 80 1.79 -12.04 4.28
C HIS A 80 2.24 -11.15 3.12
N LEU A 81 2.12 -9.83 3.28
CA LEU A 81 2.55 -8.85 2.31
C LEU A 81 4.02 -8.51 2.61
N THR A 82 4.91 -8.92 1.71
CA THR A 82 6.37 -8.81 1.89
C THR A 82 7.00 -7.68 1.07
N GLY A 83 6.19 -6.87 0.40
CA GLY A 83 6.64 -5.93 -0.64
C GLY A 83 6.74 -6.56 -2.03
N GLU A 84 6.54 -7.88 -2.17
CA GLU A 84 6.59 -8.58 -3.45
C GLU A 84 5.22 -8.63 -4.14
N ALA A 85 5.22 -8.61 -5.47
CA ALA A 85 3.99 -8.68 -6.27
C ALA A 85 3.32 -10.06 -6.26
N ALA A 86 4.11 -11.14 -6.20
CA ALA A 86 3.61 -12.49 -6.41
C ALA A 86 2.47 -12.91 -5.46
N PRO A 87 2.53 -12.67 -4.13
CA PRO A 87 1.43 -12.98 -3.23
C PRO A 87 0.11 -12.27 -3.59
N LEU A 88 0.18 -11.00 -4.00
CA LEU A 88 -0.99 -10.22 -4.42
C LEU A 88 -1.51 -10.69 -5.77
N SER A 89 -0.65 -10.90 -6.76
CA SER A 89 -1.05 -11.40 -8.07
C SER A 89 -1.80 -12.73 -7.98
N LEU A 90 -1.30 -13.68 -7.17
CA LEU A 90 -1.98 -14.97 -6.95
C LEU A 90 -3.34 -14.82 -6.25
N THR A 91 -3.47 -13.81 -5.39
CA THR A 91 -4.74 -13.50 -4.70
C THR A 91 -5.76 -12.95 -5.70
N HIS A 92 -5.34 -12.00 -6.53
CA HIS A 92 -6.19 -11.37 -7.54
C HIS A 92 -6.76 -12.36 -8.56
N LEU A 93 -6.01 -13.41 -8.92
CA LEU A 93 -6.50 -14.47 -9.82
C LEU A 93 -7.77 -15.17 -9.29
N ARG A 94 -7.94 -15.23 -7.96
CA ARG A 94 -9.07 -15.92 -7.32
C ARG A 94 -10.09 -14.95 -6.74
N ARG A 95 -9.63 -13.79 -6.31
CA ARG A 95 -10.39 -12.77 -5.58
C ARG A 95 -9.90 -11.39 -6.06
N PRO A 96 -10.27 -10.96 -7.27
CA PRO A 96 -9.92 -9.64 -7.76
C PRO A 96 -10.55 -8.55 -6.88
N PRO A 97 -9.96 -7.35 -6.83
CA PRO A 97 -10.55 -6.23 -6.11
C PRO A 97 -11.84 -5.75 -6.78
N CYS A 98 -12.80 -5.26 -5.99
CA CYS A 98 -13.96 -4.54 -6.47
C CYS A 98 -13.54 -3.12 -6.83
N LEU A 99 -13.65 -2.74 -8.10
CA LEU A 99 -13.28 -1.41 -8.61
C LEU A 99 -14.49 -0.73 -9.26
N ASP A 100 -15.67 -0.84 -8.65
CA ASP A 100 -16.92 -0.35 -9.25
C ASP A 100 -17.13 1.14 -9.05
N SER A 101 -16.45 1.73 -8.06
CA SER A 101 -16.54 3.14 -7.68
C SER A 101 -15.18 3.84 -7.65
N LYS A 102 -15.20 5.17 -7.76
CA LYS A 102 -13.99 6.01 -7.66
C LYS A 102 -13.29 5.85 -6.30
N THR A 103 -14.06 5.70 -5.23
CA THR A 103 -13.54 5.46 -3.87
C THR A 103 -12.77 4.15 -3.77
N GLN A 104 -13.34 3.07 -4.29
CA GLN A 104 -12.68 1.76 -4.31
C GLN A 104 -11.40 1.78 -5.15
N ALA A 105 -11.45 2.38 -6.35
CA ALA A 105 -10.28 2.50 -7.22
C ALA A 105 -9.15 3.30 -6.56
N ARG A 106 -9.49 4.41 -5.89
CA ARG A 106 -8.55 5.20 -5.08
C ARG A 106 -7.90 4.36 -3.99
N GLU A 107 -8.70 3.78 -3.11
CA GLU A 107 -8.19 3.02 -1.95
C GLU A 107 -7.35 1.84 -2.40
N TYR A 108 -7.76 1.17 -3.48
CA TYR A 108 -7.02 0.06 -4.06
C TYR A 108 -5.67 0.49 -4.63
N LEU A 109 -5.61 1.61 -5.38
CA LEU A 109 -4.35 2.13 -5.90
C LEU A 109 -3.37 2.45 -4.77
N THR A 110 -3.85 3.15 -3.74
CA THR A 110 -3.04 3.48 -2.55
C THR A 110 -2.54 2.22 -1.85
N PHE A 111 -3.41 1.22 -1.66
CA PHE A 111 -3.03 -0.07 -1.11
C PHE A 111 -1.96 -0.77 -1.95
N PHE A 112 -2.20 -0.91 -3.26
CA PHE A 112 -1.35 -1.64 -4.18
C PHE A 112 0.06 -1.04 -4.20
N CYS A 113 0.17 0.29 -4.35
CA CYS A 113 1.45 0.98 -4.36
C CYS A 113 2.21 0.79 -3.04
N ARG A 114 1.53 0.86 -1.88
CA ARG A 114 2.19 0.73 -0.56
C ARG A 114 2.52 -0.71 -0.18
N ALA A 115 1.78 -1.69 -0.70
CA ALA A 115 1.99 -3.10 -0.42
C ALA A 115 3.14 -3.70 -1.24
N LEU A 116 3.63 -2.97 -2.24
CA LEU A 116 4.75 -3.35 -3.08
C LEU A 116 5.96 -2.47 -2.83
N GLN A 117 7.14 -3.01 -3.10
CA GLN A 117 8.39 -2.24 -3.11
C GLN A 117 9.19 -2.50 -4.38
N GLY A 118 9.87 -1.45 -4.85
CA GLY A 118 10.97 -1.57 -5.80
C GLY A 118 12.32 -1.50 -5.09
N ASP A 119 13.37 -1.29 -5.87
CA ASP A 119 14.76 -1.16 -5.37
C ASP A 119 14.94 0.03 -4.41
N GLU A 120 14.15 1.09 -4.59
CA GLU A 120 14.12 2.27 -3.71
C GLU A 120 12.91 2.24 -2.75
N GLY A 121 12.46 1.06 -2.29
CA GLY A 121 11.44 0.92 -1.25
C GLY A 121 10.01 1.01 -1.78
N THR A 122 9.05 1.35 -0.91
CA THR A 122 7.62 1.31 -1.26
C THR A 122 7.19 2.52 -2.09
N PHE A 123 6.17 2.34 -2.94
CA PHE A 123 5.54 3.44 -3.67
C PHE A 123 4.44 4.07 -2.83
N PHE A 124 4.49 5.38 -2.66
CA PHE A 124 3.54 6.09 -1.83
C PHE A 124 2.76 7.11 -2.64
N VAL A 125 1.50 6.77 -2.96
CA VAL A 125 0.54 7.68 -3.58
C VAL A 125 0.09 8.67 -2.51
N THR A 126 0.43 9.94 -2.70
CA THR A 126 0.06 11.01 -1.78
C THR A 126 -1.22 11.68 -2.26
N THR A 127 -2.14 11.93 -1.32
CA THR A 127 -3.40 12.64 -1.57
C THR A 127 -3.47 14.00 -0.87
N ASP A 128 -2.55 14.24 0.06
CA ASP A 128 -2.39 15.51 0.75
C ASP A 128 -0.92 15.82 1.13
N HIS A 129 -0.65 17.04 1.61
CA HIS A 129 0.69 17.42 2.05
C HIS A 129 1.20 16.64 3.28
N GLY A 130 0.31 16.23 4.18
CA GLY A 130 0.63 15.55 5.43
C GLY A 130 0.99 14.07 5.25
N ASP A 131 0.57 13.50 4.13
CA ASP A 131 0.83 12.14 3.71
C ASP A 131 2.33 11.89 3.50
N LEU A 132 3.09 12.89 3.03
CA LEU A 132 4.50 12.73 2.67
C LEU A 132 5.41 12.63 3.92
N PRO A 133 6.05 11.47 4.17
CA PRO A 133 6.92 11.30 5.34
C PRO A 133 8.13 12.23 5.25
N GLY A 134 8.12 13.27 6.10
CA GLY A 134 9.22 14.22 6.26
C GLY A 134 9.70 14.84 4.93
N LEU A 135 8.75 15.47 4.25
CA LEU A 135 9.00 16.31 3.09
C LEU A 135 10.10 17.35 3.40
N ILE A 136 11.17 17.36 2.60
CA ILE A 136 12.26 18.34 2.73
C ILE A 136 12.45 19.08 1.40
N LYS A 137 12.52 20.42 1.46
CA LYS A 137 13.05 21.25 0.36
C LYS A 137 14.56 21.02 0.25
N ARG A 138 15.07 20.48 -0.88
CA ARG A 138 16.52 20.35 -1.07
C ARG A 138 17.15 21.75 -1.15
N ARG A 139 18.27 21.94 -0.44
CA ARG A 139 19.00 23.21 -0.38
C ARG A 139 19.48 23.58 -1.80
N GLY A 140 18.97 24.68 -2.35
CA GLY A 140 19.33 25.18 -3.69
C GLY A 140 18.23 25.06 -4.76
N GLY A 141 17.12 24.36 -4.47
CA GLY A 141 15.92 24.39 -5.31
C GLY A 141 15.07 25.62 -5.01
N ALA A 142 14.44 26.22 -6.02
CA ALA A 142 13.53 27.36 -5.84
C ALA A 142 12.48 27.02 -4.77
N ALA A 143 12.39 27.86 -3.72
CA ALA A 143 11.54 27.64 -2.56
C ALA A 143 10.02 27.58 -2.88
N SER A 144 9.63 27.78 -4.14
CA SER A 144 8.25 27.89 -4.62
C SER A 144 7.64 26.60 -5.20
N GLY A 145 8.37 25.49 -5.27
CA GLY A 145 7.88 24.28 -5.94
C GLY A 145 6.81 23.50 -5.17
N ILE A 146 7.03 23.27 -3.87
CA ILE A 146 6.19 22.38 -3.04
C ILE A 146 4.78 22.93 -2.85
N ASP A 147 4.67 24.24 -2.59
CA ASP A 147 3.39 24.89 -2.27
C ASP A 147 2.46 24.96 -3.50
N ASN A 148 2.99 24.64 -4.69
CA ASN A 148 2.25 24.57 -5.97
C ASN A 148 2.10 23.14 -6.49
N LEU A 149 2.48 22.11 -5.70
CA LEU A 149 2.24 20.73 -6.09
C LEU A 149 0.76 20.43 -6.00
N ASP A 150 0.22 19.82 -7.05
CA ASP A 150 -1.11 19.25 -7.03
C ASP A 150 -1.03 17.84 -6.43
N PHE A 151 -1.53 17.70 -5.20
CA PHE A 151 -1.63 16.42 -4.49
C PHE A 151 -2.91 15.66 -4.85
N THR A 152 -3.72 16.19 -5.77
CA THR A 152 -4.95 15.55 -6.17
C THR A 152 -4.63 14.24 -6.88
N LEU A 153 -5.11 13.14 -6.31
CA LEU A 153 -5.26 11.89 -7.03
C LEU A 153 -6.48 12.01 -7.95
N ASP A 154 -6.22 12.38 -9.20
CA ASP A 154 -7.23 12.45 -10.23
C ASP A 154 -7.50 11.05 -10.78
N LEU A 155 -8.78 10.71 -10.87
CA LEU A 155 -9.26 9.37 -11.21
C LEU A 155 -10.45 9.54 -12.15
N SER A 156 -10.31 8.97 -13.34
CA SER A 156 -11.34 8.89 -14.36
C SER A 156 -11.61 7.45 -14.73
N ARG A 157 -12.85 7.17 -15.12
CA ARG A 157 -13.25 5.86 -15.62
C ARG A 157 -13.34 5.95 -17.13
N GLU A 158 -12.66 5.04 -17.81
CA GLU A 158 -12.68 4.95 -19.25
C GLU A 158 -13.26 3.59 -19.66
N GLU A 159 -13.97 3.60 -20.79
CA GLU A 159 -14.39 2.38 -21.46
C GLU A 159 -13.45 2.16 -22.64
N VAL A 160 -12.50 1.25 -22.51
CA VAL A 160 -11.67 0.86 -23.64
C VAL A 160 -12.45 -0.17 -24.44
N GLY A 161 -13.06 0.30 -25.53
CA GLY A 161 -13.64 -0.55 -26.55
C GLY A 161 -12.55 -1.01 -27.51
N ASN A 162 -12.28 -2.32 -27.55
CA ASN A 162 -11.83 -2.89 -28.80
C ASN A 162 -13.03 -2.92 -29.74
N THR A 163 -12.83 -2.47 -30.98
CA THR A 163 -13.77 -2.65 -32.08
C THR A 163 -14.30 -4.09 -32.11
N GLY A 164 -15.51 -4.35 -31.58
CA GLY A 164 -16.25 -5.57 -31.89
C GLY A 164 -16.98 -6.29 -30.75
N CYS A 165 -16.40 -6.46 -29.57
CA CYS A 165 -17.07 -7.15 -28.46
C CYS A 165 -16.30 -6.94 -27.15
N ASP A 166 -17.01 -6.56 -26.09
CA ASP A 166 -16.56 -6.41 -24.70
C ASP A 166 -15.61 -5.24 -24.40
N SER A 167 -16.17 -4.03 -24.21
CA SER A 167 -15.47 -2.97 -23.49
C SER A 167 -15.28 -3.39 -22.03
N VAL A 168 -14.03 -3.43 -21.58
CA VAL A 168 -13.71 -3.69 -20.16
C VAL A 168 -13.51 -2.34 -19.48
N PRO A 169 -14.29 -2.01 -18.44
CA PRO A 169 -14.08 -0.77 -17.71
C PRO A 169 -12.69 -0.77 -17.08
N LEU A 170 -11.95 0.31 -17.28
CA LEU A 170 -10.70 0.57 -16.58
C LEU A 170 -10.76 1.92 -15.87
N TRP A 171 -9.96 2.04 -14.82
CA TRP A 171 -9.71 3.33 -14.20
C TRP A 171 -8.35 3.82 -14.65
N THR A 172 -8.27 5.08 -15.02
CA THR A 172 -7.02 5.80 -15.16
C THR A 172 -6.84 6.69 -13.95
N ALA A 173 -5.61 6.82 -13.46
CA ALA A 173 -5.29 7.71 -12.37
C ALA A 173 -4.04 8.54 -12.68
N LYS A 174 -4.04 9.80 -12.25
CA LYS A 174 -2.84 10.65 -12.21
C LYS A 174 -2.58 11.00 -10.76
N ALA A 175 -1.35 10.77 -10.31
CA ALA A 175 -0.99 10.93 -8.93
C ALA A 175 0.43 11.47 -8.76
N LEU A 176 0.65 12.11 -7.61
CA LEU A 176 1.98 12.31 -7.09
C LEU A 176 2.39 11.07 -6.28
N VAL A 177 3.58 10.55 -6.57
CA VAL A 177 4.10 9.31 -5.99
C VAL A 177 5.45 9.59 -5.37
N ALA A 178 5.61 9.27 -4.08
CA ALA A 178 6.93 9.18 -3.48
C ALA A 178 7.50 7.79 -3.66
N TYR A 179 8.73 7.71 -4.14
CA TYR A 179 9.50 6.47 -4.28
C TYR A 179 10.95 6.79 -3.95
N GLY A 180 11.52 6.02 -3.01
CA GLY A 180 12.80 6.36 -2.40
C GLY A 180 12.77 7.74 -1.75
N ARG A 181 13.67 8.61 -2.21
CA ARG A 181 13.79 10.01 -1.78
C ARG A 181 13.32 11.01 -2.85
N LYS A 182 12.55 10.54 -3.81
CA LYS A 182 12.12 11.30 -4.99
C LYS A 182 10.60 11.37 -5.04
N LEU A 183 10.10 12.37 -5.75
CA LEU A 183 8.69 12.51 -6.09
C LEU A 183 8.51 12.40 -7.59
N PHE A 184 7.43 11.76 -8.02
CA PHE A 184 7.10 11.53 -9.42
C PHE A 184 5.65 11.93 -9.68
N ARG A 185 5.37 12.54 -10.82
CA ARG A 185 4.02 12.55 -11.37
C ARG A 185 3.86 11.29 -12.20
N ALA A 186 2.98 10.40 -11.80
CA ALA A 186 2.77 9.13 -12.47
C ALA A 186 1.32 8.99 -12.95
N SER A 187 1.16 8.34 -14.10
CA SER A 187 -0.13 7.91 -14.63
C SER A 187 -0.27 6.40 -14.46
N PHE A 188 -1.44 5.95 -14.03
CA PHE A 188 -1.75 4.54 -13.77
C PHE A 188 -2.97 4.09 -14.55
N ILE A 189 -2.97 2.82 -14.94
CA ILE A 189 -4.12 2.10 -15.48
C ILE A 189 -4.45 0.95 -14.52
N LEU A 190 -5.67 0.94 -14.00
CA LEU A 190 -6.18 -0.10 -13.13
C LEU A 190 -7.21 -0.94 -13.88
N ARG A 191 -6.95 -2.25 -13.97
CA ARG A 191 -7.85 -3.22 -14.59
C ARG A 191 -8.72 -3.89 -13.54
N LYS A 192 -9.93 -4.33 -13.92
CA LYS A 192 -10.83 -5.13 -13.06
C LYS A 192 -10.20 -6.39 -12.47
N SER A 193 -9.15 -6.92 -13.10
CA SER A 193 -8.37 -8.04 -12.60
C SER A 193 -7.53 -7.71 -11.35
N GLY A 194 -7.38 -6.44 -10.97
CA GLY A 194 -6.41 -6.01 -9.96
C GLY A 194 -4.98 -5.87 -10.51
N GLN A 195 -4.82 -5.78 -11.83
CA GLN A 195 -3.57 -5.36 -12.41
C GLN A 195 -3.49 -3.84 -12.38
N VAL A 196 -2.33 -3.32 -11.96
CA VAL A 196 -1.98 -1.90 -12.04
C VAL A 196 -0.77 -1.78 -12.96
N GLU A 197 -0.91 -0.96 -13.99
CA GLU A 197 0.16 -0.59 -14.92
C GLU A 197 0.50 0.88 -14.71
N MET A 198 1.79 1.21 -14.70
CA MET A 198 2.26 2.60 -14.74
C MET A 198 2.52 2.94 -16.20
N ASP A 199 1.78 3.93 -16.72
CA ASP A 199 1.78 4.30 -18.14
C ASP A 199 2.84 5.36 -18.46
N ASP A 200 3.06 6.30 -17.53
CA ASP A 200 4.01 7.40 -17.66
C ASP A 200 4.47 7.86 -16.27
N ASP A 201 5.73 8.30 -16.17
CA ASP A 201 6.28 8.89 -14.96
C ASP A 201 7.26 10.05 -15.26
N GLY A 202 7.16 11.12 -14.47
CA GLY A 202 8.05 12.28 -14.52
C GLY A 202 8.56 12.65 -13.15
N GLU A 203 9.87 12.46 -12.91
CA GLU A 203 10.52 12.89 -11.66
C GLU A 203 10.39 14.41 -11.48
N LEU A 204 10.05 14.83 -10.27
CA LEU A 204 10.04 16.23 -9.86
C LEU A 204 11.39 16.60 -9.25
N GLU A 205 12.23 17.24 -10.06
CA GLU A 205 13.56 17.65 -9.63
C GLU A 205 13.52 18.60 -8.41
N GLY A 206 14.46 18.40 -7.49
CA GLY A 206 14.65 19.29 -6.33
C GLY A 206 13.68 19.08 -5.16
N ILE A 207 12.74 18.14 -5.27
CA ILE A 207 11.78 17.81 -4.20
C ILE A 207 11.93 16.33 -3.80
N GLY A 208 11.91 16.04 -2.50
CA GLY A 208 12.06 14.67 -2.02
C GLY A 208 11.58 14.48 -0.58
N THR A 209 11.65 13.22 -0.14
CA THR A 209 11.34 12.78 1.23
C THR A 209 12.63 12.48 1.99
N ASN A 210 12.60 12.61 3.32
CA ASN A 210 13.73 12.25 4.19
C ASN A 210 13.56 10.90 4.90
N ARG A 211 12.40 10.27 4.69
CA ARG A 211 11.96 9.03 5.32
C ARG A 211 11.42 8.12 4.25
N GLN A 212 11.70 6.84 4.39
CA GLN A 212 11.30 5.85 3.41
C GLN A 212 10.73 4.63 4.14
N GLU A 213 9.55 4.19 3.72
CA GLU A 213 9.03 2.89 4.13
C GLU A 213 9.65 1.83 3.21
N MET A 214 10.10 0.72 3.79
CA MET A 214 10.64 -0.42 3.05
C MET A 214 10.28 -1.72 3.75
N TYR A 215 10.14 -2.80 2.98
CA TYR A 215 10.04 -4.15 3.52
C TYR A 215 11.44 -4.75 3.66
N VAL A 216 11.85 -4.97 4.90
CA VAL A 216 13.08 -5.72 5.23
C VAL A 216 12.65 -7.08 5.75
N ARG A 217 12.94 -8.15 4.99
CA ARG A 217 12.55 -9.54 5.33
C ARG A 217 11.05 -9.67 5.62
N GLY A 218 10.23 -8.99 4.81
CA GLY A 218 8.77 -9.00 4.96
C GLY A 218 8.22 -8.16 6.11
N ILE A 219 9.05 -7.38 6.81
CA ILE A 219 8.59 -6.41 7.81
C ILE A 219 8.72 -5.01 7.24
N ARG A 220 7.62 -4.27 7.22
CA ARG A 220 7.62 -2.87 6.84
C ARG A 220 8.22 -2.03 7.96
N VAL A 221 9.32 -1.35 7.65
CA VAL A 221 10.06 -0.49 8.56
C VAL A 221 10.21 0.90 7.96
N LEU A 222 10.43 1.89 8.83
CA LEU A 222 10.80 3.24 8.43
C LEU A 222 12.32 3.36 8.50
N VAL A 223 12.96 3.72 7.39
CA VAL A 223 14.40 3.98 7.27
C VAL A 223 14.72 5.42 6.93
#